data_AF-A0A397SY45-F1
#
_entry.id   AF-A0A397SY45-F1
#
_cell.length_a   1.000
_cell.length_b   1.000
_cell.length_c   1.000
_cell.angle_alpha   90.00
_cell.angle_beta   90.00
_cell.angle_gamma   90.00
#
_symmetry.space_group_name_H-M   'P 1'
#
loop_
_entity.id
_entity.type
_entity.pdbx_description
1 polymer ?
#
loop_
_entity_poly.entity_id
_entity_poly.type
_entity_poly.pdbx_seq_one_letter_code
_entity_poly.pdbx_strand_id
1 'polypeptide(L)'
;MNNQKDKNDENRTYTEAAKKNALTYLEKFVREDDSANYVIDPKNVICRKNDNSDKVSCVKLNELDEKEIFSQMQKLGFFCALAQDPNQFGIECKKI
;
A
#
# COMPACT_ATOMS: atom_id res chain seq x y z
N MET A 1 40.20 14.55 -8.17
CA MET A 1 38.78 14.91 -8.39
C MET A 1 38.14 13.70 -9.01
N ASN A 2 37.14 13.08 -8.36
CA ASN A 2 36.12 12.20 -8.95
C ASN A 2 35.33 11.55 -7.81
N ASN A 3 34.12 12.03 -7.59
CA ASN A 3 33.02 11.30 -6.97
C ASN A 3 31.73 12.07 -7.24
N GLN A 4 31.26 11.91 -8.47
CA GLN A 4 29.94 12.35 -8.89
C GLN A 4 29.00 11.20 -8.54
N LYS A 5 28.27 11.35 -7.42
CA LYS A 5 27.21 10.42 -7.03
C LYS A 5 26.12 10.46 -8.10
N ASP A 6 25.94 9.35 -8.79
CA ASP A 6 24.80 9.00 -9.63
C ASP A 6 23.49 9.27 -8.84
N LYS A 7 22.64 10.25 -9.20
CA LYS A 7 21.65 10.31 -10.28
C LYS A 7 20.66 9.13 -10.33
N ASN A 8 19.42 9.47 -9.93
CA ASN A 8 18.11 8.98 -10.42
C ASN A 8 17.50 7.74 -9.75
N ASP A 9 16.70 7.97 -8.70
CA ASP A 9 15.84 6.98 -8.02
C ASP A 9 14.46 6.79 -8.66
N GLU A 10 14.23 7.26 -9.90
CA GLU A 10 12.86 7.42 -10.46
C GLU A 10 12.49 6.50 -11.64
N ASN A 11 13.18 5.39 -11.88
CA ASN A 11 12.69 4.40 -12.85
C ASN A 11 13.18 2.97 -12.59
N ARG A 12 12.91 2.43 -11.40
CA ARG A 12 13.12 1.00 -11.14
C ARG A 12 11.95 0.20 -11.68
N THR A 13 12.13 -0.41 -12.85
CA THR A 13 11.21 -1.44 -13.34
C THR A 13 11.46 -2.73 -12.57
N TYR A 14 10.49 -3.16 -11.75
CA TYR A 14 10.56 -4.43 -11.02
C TYR A 14 10.18 -5.61 -11.92
N THR A 15 10.72 -6.79 -11.63
CA THR A 15 10.36 -8.01 -12.36
C THR A 15 8.93 -8.44 -12.02
N GLU A 16 8.26 -9.11 -12.95
CA GLU A 16 6.92 -9.68 -12.73
C GLU A 16 6.87 -10.63 -11.52
N ALA A 17 7.95 -11.38 -11.28
CA ALA A 17 8.07 -12.25 -10.12
C ALA A 17 8.09 -11.46 -8.79
N ALA A 18 8.81 -10.33 -8.75
CA ALA A 18 8.85 -9.46 -7.58
C ALA A 18 7.47 -8.83 -7.32
N LYS A 19 6.80 -8.34 -8.36
CA LYS A 19 5.42 -7.83 -8.28
C LYS A 19 4.45 -8.87 -7.72
N LYS A 20 4.49 -10.10 -8.26
CA LYS A 20 3.64 -11.20 -7.77
C LYS A 20 3.89 -11.53 -6.30
N ASN A 21 5.14 -11.51 -5.86
CA ASN A 21 5.50 -11.73 -4.46
C ASN A 21 4.96 -10.60 -3.57
N ALA A 22 5.08 -9.34 -4.00
CA ALA A 22 4.54 -8.19 -3.28
C ALA A 22 3.00 -8.24 -3.19
N LEU A 23 2.29 -8.62 -4.26
CA LEU A 23 0.83 -8.83 -4.24
C LEU A 23 0.43 -9.95 -3.28
N THR A 24 1.19 -11.04 -3.26
CA THR A 24 0.97 -12.16 -2.34
C THR A 24 1.19 -11.73 -0.89
N TYR A 25 2.19 -10.90 -0.63
CA TYR A 25 2.45 -10.35 0.68
C TYR A 25 1.35 -9.38 1.12
N LEU A 26 0.91 -8.48 0.25
CA LEU A 26 -0.25 -7.61 0.48
C LEU A 26 -1.48 -8.42 0.87
N GLU A 27 -1.80 -9.48 0.12
CA GLU A 27 -2.94 -10.35 0.44
C GLU A 27 -2.82 -10.98 1.83
N LYS A 28 -1.64 -11.49 2.19
CA LYS A 28 -1.41 -12.05 3.54
C LYS A 28 -1.58 -10.99 4.61
N PHE A 29 -0.98 -9.82 4.42
CA PHE A 29 -1.07 -8.69 5.34
C PHE A 29 -2.51 -8.26 5.59
N VAL A 30 -3.38 -8.21 4.56
CA VAL A 30 -4.78 -7.82 4.79
C VAL A 30 -5.64 -8.94 5.35
N ARG A 31 -5.30 -10.20 5.08
CA ARG A 31 -6.01 -11.37 5.63
C ARG A 31 -5.71 -11.64 7.10
N GLU A 32 -4.61 -11.12 7.64
CA GLU A 32 -4.33 -11.16 9.08
C GLU A 32 -5.42 -10.49 9.91
N ASP A 33 -6.09 -9.47 9.35
CA ASP A 33 -7.29 -8.85 9.93
C ASP A 33 -8.11 -8.18 8.81
N ASP A 34 -9.03 -8.94 8.21
CA ASP A 34 -9.84 -8.44 7.11
C ASP A 34 -11.00 -7.55 7.58
N SER A 35 -11.23 -7.45 8.89
CA SER A 35 -12.24 -6.58 9.50
C SER A 35 -11.75 -5.15 9.73
N ALA A 36 -10.43 -4.94 9.71
CA ALA A 36 -9.81 -3.64 9.93
C ALA A 36 -10.01 -2.68 8.74
N ASN A 37 -9.87 -1.39 9.04
CA ASN A 37 -9.78 -0.34 8.03
C ASN A 37 -8.33 -0.26 7.52
N TYR A 38 -8.16 -0.10 6.21
CA TYR A 38 -6.85 0.06 5.59
C TYR A 38 -6.76 1.42 4.92
N VAL A 39 -5.56 2.01 4.89
CA VAL A 39 -5.30 3.25 4.15
C VAL A 39 -4.11 3.03 3.25
N ILE A 40 -4.32 3.31 1.96
CA ILE A 40 -3.26 3.40 0.96
C ILE A 40 -2.76 4.84 0.99
N ASP A 41 -1.51 5.01 1.40
CA ASP A 41 -0.81 6.30 1.47
C ASP A 41 0.08 6.44 0.22
N PRO A 42 0.36 7.68 -0.26
CA PRO A 42 1.29 7.86 -1.37
C PRO A 42 2.65 7.23 -1.08
N LYS A 43 3.39 6.91 -2.14
CA LYS A 43 4.68 6.17 -2.07
C LYS A 43 4.54 4.69 -1.69
N ASN A 44 3.41 4.09 -2.09
CA ASN A 44 3.18 2.64 -2.11
C ASN A 44 3.20 2.02 -0.70
N VAL A 45 2.63 2.74 0.27
CA VAL A 45 2.49 2.30 1.65
C VAL A 45 1.02 1.96 1.90
N ILE A 46 0.77 0.85 2.58
CA ILE A 46 -0.55 0.52 3.09
C ILE A 46 -0.47 0.29 4.59
N CYS A 47 -1.41 0.90 5.33
CA CYS A 47 -1.47 0.86 6.78
C CYS A 47 -2.81 0.26 7.23
N ARG A 48 -2.76 -0.64 8.22
CA ARG A 48 -3.93 -1.11 8.97
C ARG A 48 -4.23 -0.11 10.09
N LYS A 49 -5.41 0.53 10.03
CA LYS A 49 -5.98 1.35 11.10
C LYS A 49 -6.87 0.45 11.97
N ASN A 50 -6.53 0.38 13.26
CA ASN A 50 -7.37 -0.26 14.26
C ASN A 50 -8.10 0.82 15.05
N ASP A 51 -9.43 0.86 14.98
CA ASP A 51 -10.25 1.87 15.66
C ASP A 51 -10.07 1.86 17.20
N ASN A 52 -9.57 0.75 17.75
CA ASN A 52 -9.39 0.53 19.19
C ASN A 52 -7.93 0.56 19.67
N SER A 53 -6.95 0.85 18.81
CA SER A 53 -5.55 0.89 19.23
C SER A 53 -4.72 1.90 18.46
N ASP A 54 -3.84 2.61 19.17
CA ASP A 54 -2.82 3.50 18.57
C ASP A 54 -1.79 2.76 17.70
N LYS A 55 -1.87 1.42 17.63
CA LYS A 55 -1.00 0.59 16.81
C LYS A 55 -1.47 0.62 15.35
N VAL A 56 -0.82 1.47 14.57
CA VAL A 56 -0.85 1.42 13.11
C VAL A 56 0.23 0.45 12.63
N SER A 57 -0.14 -0.59 11.90
CA SER A 57 0.82 -1.47 11.22
C SER A 57 0.89 -1.08 9.75
N CYS A 58 2.06 -0.70 9.25
CA CYS A 58 2.24 -0.25 7.87
C CYS A 58 3.27 -1.10 7.15
N VAL A 59 3.01 -1.37 5.87
CA VAL A 59 3.96 -2.05 4.99
C VAL A 59 4.20 -1.20 3.75
N LYS A 60 5.46 -1.12 3.34
CA LYS A 60 5.87 -0.44 2.10
C LYS A 60 6.13 -1.48 1.03
N LEU A 61 5.44 -1.34 -0.11
CA LEU A 61 5.50 -2.26 -1.24
C LEU A 61 6.22 -1.56 -2.39
N ASN A 62 7.55 -1.52 -2.35
CA ASN A 62 8.33 -0.75 -3.33
C ASN A 62 8.12 -1.27 -4.76
N GLU A 63 7.77 -2.55 -4.90
CA GLU A 63 7.56 -3.26 -6.16
C GLU A 63 6.21 -2.94 -6.83
N LEU A 64 5.26 -2.38 -6.09
CA LEU A 64 3.92 -2.04 -6.57
C LEU A 64 3.72 -0.54 -6.57
N ASP A 65 2.95 -0.02 -7.52
CA ASP A 65 2.41 1.34 -7.42
C ASP A 65 1.07 1.39 -6.65
N GLU A 66 0.63 2.60 -6.32
CA GLU A 66 -0.63 2.84 -5.60
C GLU A 66 -1.85 2.23 -6.33
N LYS A 67 -1.85 2.21 -7.66
CA LYS A 67 -2.96 1.66 -8.47
C LYS A 67 -2.99 0.14 -8.40
N GLU A 68 -1.81 -0.50 -8.40
CA GLU A 68 -1.68 -1.95 -8.22
C GLU A 68 -2.18 -2.37 -6.82
N ILE A 69 -1.83 -1.62 -5.78
CA ILE A 69 -2.33 -1.84 -4.41
C ILE A 69 -3.85 -1.67 -4.37
N PHE A 70 -4.37 -0.56 -4.91
CA PHE A 70 -5.81 -0.28 -4.98
C PHE A 70 -6.58 -1.39 -5.71
N SER A 71 -6.10 -1.81 -6.89
CA SER A 71 -6.72 -2.87 -7.67
C SER A 71 -6.73 -4.20 -6.91
N GLN A 72 -5.65 -4.51 -6.21
CA GLN A 72 -5.58 -5.73 -5.42
C GLN A 72 -6.53 -5.70 -4.22
N MET A 73 -6.64 -4.58 -3.52
CA MET A 73 -7.62 -4.42 -2.43
C MET A 73 -9.05 -4.67 -2.92
N GLN A 74 -9.42 -4.10 -4.08
CA GLN A 74 -10.74 -4.35 -4.68
C GLN A 74 -10.97 -5.82 -5.04
N LYS A 75 -9.97 -6.50 -5.61
CA LYS A 75 -10.05 -7.95 -5.90
C LYS A 75 -10.23 -8.80 -4.63
N LEU A 76 -9.68 -8.34 -3.51
CA LEU A 76 -9.82 -9.00 -2.21
C LEU A 76 -11.16 -8.67 -1.51
N GLY A 77 -12.06 -7.94 -2.16
CA GLY A 77 -13.38 -7.59 -1.63
C GLY A 77 -13.37 -6.40 -0.67
N PHE A 78 -12.43 -5.47 -0.85
CA PHE A 78 -12.45 -4.19 -0.15
C PHE A 78 -13.02 -3.11 -1.06
N PHE A 79 -13.93 -2.31 -0.53
CA PHE A 79 -14.30 -1.04 -1.13
C PHE A 79 -13.31 0.03 -0.70
N CYS A 80 -12.71 0.70 -1.68
CA CYS A 80 -11.71 1.74 -1.48
C CYS A 80 -12.19 3.08 -2.04
N ALA A 81 -12.06 4.16 -1.26
CA ALA A 81 -12.44 5.52 -1.64
C ALA A 81 -11.47 6.55 -1.05
N LEU A 82 -11.43 7.75 -1.62
CA LEU A 82 -10.69 8.86 -1.03
C LEU A 82 -11.24 9.16 0.37
N ALA A 83 -10.34 9.51 1.30
CA ALA A 83 -10.73 9.95 2.63
C ALA A 83 -11.74 11.10 2.55
N GLN A 84 -12.82 11.01 3.33
CA GLN A 84 -13.83 12.08 3.38
C GLN A 84 -13.36 13.30 4.18
N ASP A 85 -12.49 13.08 5.16
CA ASP A 85 -11.87 14.16 5.92
C ASP A 85 -10.81 14.85 5.05
N PRO A 86 -10.97 16.14 4.72
CA PRO A 86 -10.02 16.85 3.87
C PRO A 86 -8.63 17.01 4.51
N ASN A 87 -8.48 16.73 5.81
CA ASN A 87 -7.20 16.73 6.51
C ASN A 87 -6.53 15.35 6.52
N GLN A 88 -7.22 14.30 6.07
CA GLN A 88 -6.66 12.97 5.92
C GLN A 88 -6.30 12.73 4.46
N PHE A 89 -5.08 12.24 4.27
CA PHE A 89 -4.54 11.94 2.95
C PHE A 89 -4.58 10.43 2.74
N GLY A 90 -4.86 10.02 1.50
CA GLY A 90 -4.87 8.62 1.09
C GLY A 90 -6.24 8.07 0.69
N ILE A 91 -6.22 6.79 0.32
CA ILE A 91 -7.39 6.03 -0.08
C ILE A 91 -7.73 5.06 1.05
N GLU A 92 -8.91 5.22 1.64
CA GLU A 92 -9.41 4.35 2.69
C GLU A 92 -10.14 3.15 2.10
N CYS A 93 -9.78 1.96 2.56
CA CYS A 93 -10.29 0.68 2.12
C CYS A 93 -10.93 -0.07 3.29
N LYS A 94 -12.16 -0.55 3.10
CA LYS A 94 -12.89 -1.35 4.09
C LYS A 94 -13.54 -2.56 3.42
N LYS A 95 -13.68 -3.65 4.16
CA LYS A 95 -14.31 -4.87 3.66
C LYS A 95 -15.78 -4.63 3.31
N ILE A 96 -16.25 -5.23 2.21
CA ILE A 96 -17.67 -5.29 1.82
C ILE A 96 -18.18 -6.72 1.76
#